data_AF-A0A959IU07-F1
#
_entry.id   AF-A0A959IU07-F1
#
_cell.length_a   1.000
_cell.length_b   1.000
_cell.length_c   1.000
_cell.angle_alpha   90.00
_cell.angle_beta   90.00
_cell.angle_gamma   90.00
#
_symmetry.space_group_name_H-M   'P 1'
#
loop_
_entity.id
_entity.type
_entity.pdbx_description
1 polymer ?
#
loop_
_entity_poly.entity_id
_entity_poly.type
_entity_poly.pdbx_seq_one_letter_code
_entity_poly.pdbx_strand_id
1 'polypeptide(L)'
;MEPIPVQKILTHEHPDLDAIMSVLLLKKFGAELFPGVQEAEVIFSPAGTLPEGKSPRQLEKQGIIAVDIGGGRFDSHPSETTGKAKADRSATDLVAETLGVLNHPDWEELIEFSRLHDTTG
;
A
#
# COMPACT_ATOMS: atom_id res chain seq x y z
N MET A 1 -4.58 -9.33 -13.05
CA MET A 1 -3.26 -9.63 -12.46
C MET A 1 -3.33 -11.03 -11.88
N GLU A 2 -2.28 -11.85 -11.98
CA GLU A 2 -2.28 -13.13 -11.26
C GLU A 2 -2.23 -12.90 -9.74
N PRO A 3 -2.94 -13.70 -8.93
CA PRO A 3 -2.92 -13.57 -7.48
C PRO A 3 -1.50 -13.71 -6.91
N ILE A 4 -1.15 -12.86 -5.94
CA ILE A 4 0.14 -12.87 -5.24
C ILE A 4 -0.11 -13.29 -3.80
N PRO A 5 0.30 -14.50 -3.36
CA PRO A 5 0.14 -14.88 -1.96
C PRO A 5 0.89 -13.92 -1.03
N VAL A 6 0.21 -13.42 0.01
CA VAL A 6 0.75 -12.45 0.96
C VAL A 6 0.64 -13.00 2.38
N GLN A 7 1.76 -12.97 3.09
CA GLN A 7 1.90 -13.34 4.50
C GLN A 7 2.28 -12.16 5.38
N LYS A 8 2.84 -11.08 4.81
CA LYS A 8 3.21 -9.87 5.55
C LYS A 8 2.85 -8.60 4.77
N ILE A 9 2.44 -7.57 5.49
CA ILE A 9 2.28 -6.22 4.96
C ILE A 9 3.36 -5.36 5.62
N LEU A 10 4.25 -4.79 4.81
CA LEU A 10 5.32 -3.89 5.25
C LEU A 10 4.87 -2.44 5.08
N THR A 11 5.00 -1.64 6.12
CA THR A 11 4.84 -0.18 6.05
C THR A 11 5.92 0.53 6.88
N HIS A 12 5.92 1.86 6.89
CA HIS A 12 6.91 2.62 7.63
C HIS A 12 6.64 2.63 9.14
N GLU A 13 7.70 2.80 9.94
CA GLU A 13 7.58 3.08 11.37
C GLU A 13 6.79 4.37 11.60
N HIS A 14 5.97 4.39 12.66
CA HIS A 14 5.02 5.47 12.92
C HIS A 14 4.04 5.69 11.75
N PRO A 15 3.28 4.64 11.36
CA PRO A 15 2.39 4.70 10.20
C PRO A 15 1.36 5.81 10.39
N ASP A 16 1.18 6.62 9.35
CA ASP A 16 0.15 7.64 9.33
C ASP A 16 -1.21 7.07 8.89
N LEU A 17 -2.17 7.96 8.63
CA LEU A 17 -3.50 7.53 8.21
C LEU A 17 -3.47 6.80 6.86
N ASP A 18 -2.59 7.19 5.95
CA ASP A 18 -2.52 6.62 4.60
C ASP A 18 -1.98 5.19 4.62
N ALA A 19 -0.91 4.96 5.38
CA ALA A 19 -0.41 3.62 5.68
C ALA A 19 -1.47 2.75 6.36
N ILE A 20 -2.15 3.27 7.40
CA ILE A 20 -3.16 2.51 8.16
C ILE A 20 -4.37 2.13 7.29
N MET A 21 -4.89 3.08 6.51
CA MET A 21 -6.03 2.85 5.63
C MET A 21 -5.70 1.87 4.51
N SER A 22 -4.50 1.95 3.94
CA SER A 22 -3.99 0.97 2.97
C SER A 22 -4.00 -0.46 3.53
N VAL A 23 -3.49 -0.65 4.75
CA VAL A 23 -3.49 -1.96 5.43
C VAL A 23 -4.93 -2.46 5.66
N LEU A 24 -5.82 -1.58 6.10
CA LEU A 24 -7.22 -1.91 6.36
C LEU A 24 -7.96 -2.37 5.09
N LEU A 25 -7.81 -1.63 3.99
CA LEU A 25 -8.42 -1.99 2.70
C LEU A 25 -7.88 -3.31 2.16
N LEU A 26 -6.56 -3.53 2.24
CA LEU A 26 -5.94 -4.80 1.85
C LEU A 26 -6.51 -5.97 2.66
N LYS A 27 -6.60 -5.84 3.98
CA LYS A 27 -7.16 -6.90 4.83
C LYS A 27 -8.64 -7.15 4.58
N LYS A 28 -9.41 -6.12 4.20
CA LYS A 28 -10.86 -6.23 4.01
C LYS A 28 -11.26 -6.74 2.62
N PHE A 29 -10.54 -6.32 1.58
CA PHE A 29 -10.94 -6.56 0.18
C PHE A 29 -9.87 -7.26 -0.65
N GLY A 30 -8.65 -7.43 -0.13
CA GLY A 30 -7.52 -7.89 -0.91
C GLY A 30 -7.42 -9.39 -1.15
N ALA A 31 -8.28 -10.23 -0.55
CA ALA A 31 -8.10 -11.69 -0.56
C ALA A 31 -8.04 -12.33 -1.96
N GLU A 32 -8.73 -11.76 -2.95
CA GLU A 32 -8.74 -12.27 -4.33
C GLU A 32 -7.40 -12.04 -5.04
N LEU A 33 -6.85 -10.82 -4.94
CA LEU A 33 -5.58 -10.45 -5.57
C LEU A 33 -4.37 -10.82 -4.73
N PHE A 34 -4.54 -10.87 -3.41
CA PHE A 34 -3.51 -11.11 -2.41
C PHE A 34 -3.93 -12.21 -1.42
N PRO A 35 -3.99 -13.49 -1.84
CA PRO A 35 -4.40 -14.58 -0.95
C PRO A 35 -3.57 -14.63 0.34
N GLY A 36 -4.24 -14.64 1.49
CA GLY A 36 -3.60 -14.63 2.82
C GLY A 36 -3.46 -13.23 3.46
N VAL A 37 -3.68 -12.14 2.71
CA VAL A 37 -3.50 -10.76 3.21
C VAL A 37 -4.37 -10.42 4.43
N GLN A 38 -5.53 -11.05 4.56
CA GLN A 38 -6.47 -10.85 5.67
C GLN A 38 -5.80 -11.15 7.02
N GLU A 39 -5.00 -12.21 7.08
CA GLU A 39 -4.27 -12.68 8.26
C GLU A 39 -2.79 -12.26 8.28
N ALA A 40 -2.34 -11.53 7.25
CA ALA A 40 -0.93 -11.15 7.12
C ALA A 40 -0.43 -10.32 8.31
N GLU A 41 0.77 -10.63 8.78
CA GLU A 41 1.46 -9.87 9.83
C GLU A 41 1.81 -8.47 9.31
N VAL A 42 1.51 -7.43 10.07
CA VAL A 42 1.97 -6.07 9.74
C VAL A 42 3.35 -5.87 10.35
N ILE A 43 4.33 -5.57 9.51
CA ILE A 43 5.72 -5.32 9.90
C ILE A 43 6.13 -3.89 9.53
N PHE A 44 7.13 -3.37 10.23
CA PHE A 44 7.55 -1.97 10.13
C PHE A 44 9.02 -1.85 9.74
N SER A 45 9.36 -0.79 9.03
CA SER A 45 10.73 -0.42 8.67
C SER A 45 10.89 1.10 8.70
N PRO A 46 12.09 1.65 8.93
CA PRO A 46 12.31 3.09 8.81
C PRO A 46 11.83 3.64 7.46
N ALA A 47 11.23 4.82 7.47
CA ALA A 47 10.69 5.47 6.28
C ALA A 47 11.74 5.53 5.14
N GLY A 48 11.28 5.30 3.90
CA GLY A 48 12.14 5.25 2.72
C GLY A 48 13.08 4.04 2.63
N THR A 49 13.06 3.12 3.59
CA THR A 49 13.97 1.96 3.62
C THR A 49 13.22 0.64 3.50
N LEU A 50 13.62 -0.18 2.54
CA LEU A 50 13.16 -1.57 2.42
C LEU A 50 14.17 -2.54 3.05
N PRO A 51 13.71 -3.62 3.69
CA PRO A 51 14.58 -4.56 4.39
C PRO A 51 15.57 -5.22 3.44
N GLU A 52 16.81 -5.35 3.89
CA GLU A 52 17.91 -6.00 3.16
C GLU A 52 18.19 -5.40 1.77
N GLY A 53 17.84 -4.12 1.53
CA GLY A 53 18.03 -3.47 0.23
C GLY A 53 17.21 -4.09 -0.90
N LYS A 54 16.15 -4.83 -0.57
CA LYS A 54 15.26 -5.46 -1.55
C LYS A 54 14.37 -4.43 -2.24
N SER A 55 14.11 -4.63 -3.52
CA SER A 55 13.06 -3.91 -4.25
C SER A 55 11.65 -4.40 -3.85
N PRO A 56 10.59 -3.58 -4.06
CA PRO A 56 9.21 -4.00 -3.82
C PRO A 56 8.86 -5.32 -4.53
N ARG A 57 9.32 -5.50 -5.76
CA ARG A 57 9.09 -6.73 -6.55
C ARG A 57 9.76 -7.96 -5.93
N GLN A 58 10.93 -7.81 -5.29
CA GLN A 58 11.58 -8.90 -4.59
C GLN A 58 10.86 -9.27 -3.29
N LEU A 59 10.26 -8.29 -2.61
CA LEU A 59 9.43 -8.50 -1.44
C LEU A 59 8.13 -9.24 -1.80
N GLU A 60 7.48 -8.86 -2.89
CA GLU A 60 6.25 -9.55 -3.37
C GLU A 60 6.50 -11.04 -3.64
N LYS A 61 7.65 -11.39 -4.21
CA LYS A 61 8.07 -12.80 -4.42
C LYS A 61 8.26 -13.58 -3.12
N GLN A 62 8.42 -12.90 -1.99
CA GLN A 62 8.54 -13.47 -0.65
C GLN A 62 7.21 -13.40 0.13
N GLY A 63 6.12 -13.03 -0.54
CA GLY A 63 4.81 -12.81 0.08
C GLY A 63 4.77 -11.63 1.03
N ILE A 64 5.62 -10.62 0.80
CA ILE A 64 5.62 -9.36 1.54
C ILE A 64 5.15 -8.25 0.61
N ILE A 65 4.07 -7.56 0.97
CA ILE A 65 3.59 -6.41 0.20
C ILE A 65 3.94 -5.11 0.92
N ALA A 66 4.64 -4.21 0.23
CA ALA A 66 5.00 -2.91 0.77
C ALA A 66 3.89 -1.89 0.46
N VAL A 67 3.45 -1.18 1.49
CA VAL A 67 2.46 -0.09 1.41
C VAL A 67 3.02 1.16 2.04
N ASP A 68 2.83 2.27 1.34
CA ASP A 68 3.30 3.60 1.73
C ASP A 68 4.80 3.64 2.07
N ILE A 69 5.58 2.85 1.34
CA ILE A 69 7.04 2.78 1.51
C ILE A 69 7.74 2.16 0.28
N GLY A 70 8.93 2.69 -0.04
CA GLY A 70 9.92 2.02 -0.89
C GLY A 70 9.66 2.07 -2.40
N GLY A 71 8.80 2.96 -2.88
CA GLY A 71 8.57 3.27 -4.29
C GLY A 71 7.78 2.19 -5.05
N GLY A 72 7.06 1.33 -4.33
CA GLY A 72 6.30 0.22 -4.89
C GLY A 72 5.01 0.62 -5.59
N ARG A 73 4.18 -0.39 -5.90
CA ARG A 73 2.86 -0.16 -6.50
C ARG A 73 1.92 0.64 -5.58
N PHE A 74 2.04 0.44 -4.27
CA PHE A 74 1.24 1.08 -3.23
C PHE A 74 2.03 2.14 -2.46
N ASP A 75 2.91 2.85 -3.16
CA ASP A 75 3.60 4.01 -2.64
C ASP A 75 3.41 5.17 -3.62
N SER A 76 2.90 6.30 -3.12
CA SER A 76 2.65 7.55 -3.86
C SER A 76 3.93 8.37 -4.01
N HIS A 77 4.94 8.14 -3.17
CA HIS A 77 6.17 8.89 -3.19
C HIS A 77 6.93 8.71 -4.52
N PRO A 78 7.53 9.79 -5.07
CA PRO A 78 8.32 9.70 -6.28
C PRO A 78 9.50 8.74 -6.07
N SER A 79 9.59 7.70 -6.89
CA SER A 79 10.81 6.92 -7.06
C SER A 79 11.52 7.33 -8.34
N GLU A 80 12.80 6.98 -8.48
CA GLU A 80 13.53 7.14 -9.76
C GLU A 80 12.78 6.50 -10.94
N THR A 81 11.91 5.51 -10.67
CA THR A 81 11.15 4.76 -11.67
C THR A 81 9.72 5.26 -11.92
N THR A 82 9.09 5.97 -10.98
CA THR A 82 7.66 6.36 -11.07
C THR A 82 7.45 7.85 -11.37
N GLY A 83 8.47 8.70 -11.17
CA GLY A 83 8.38 10.13 -11.43
C GLY A 83 7.23 10.81 -10.66
N LYS A 84 6.68 11.91 -11.20
CA LYS A 84 5.55 12.65 -10.59
C LYS A 84 4.17 12.02 -10.87
N ALA A 85 4.12 10.83 -11.47
CA ALA A 85 2.87 10.23 -11.97
C ALA A 85 1.86 9.85 -10.88
N LYS A 86 2.27 9.89 -9.60
CA LYS A 86 1.44 9.59 -8.43
C LYS A 86 1.35 10.76 -7.44
N ALA A 87 1.84 11.94 -7.81
CA ALA A 87 1.98 13.07 -6.88
C ALA A 87 0.64 13.64 -6.40
N ASP A 88 -0.47 13.30 -7.04
CA ASP A 88 -1.85 13.67 -6.68
C ASP A 88 -2.64 12.53 -6.03
N ARG A 89 -1.98 11.39 -5.74
CA ARG A 89 -2.56 10.16 -5.21
C ARG A 89 -1.95 9.84 -3.85
N SER A 90 -2.73 9.22 -2.97
CA SER A 90 -2.25 8.58 -1.75
C SER A 90 -1.97 7.08 -1.98
N ALA A 91 -1.22 6.43 -1.09
CA ALA A 91 -1.08 4.97 -1.06
C ALA A 91 -2.45 4.28 -0.94
N THR A 92 -3.36 4.85 -0.15
CA THR A 92 -4.75 4.38 0.01
C THR A 92 -5.49 4.41 -1.31
N ASP A 93 -5.34 5.46 -2.12
CA ASP A 93 -5.97 5.50 -3.45
C ASP A 93 -5.43 4.38 -4.33
N LEU A 94 -4.12 4.15 -4.32
CA LEU A 94 -3.47 3.13 -5.16
C LEU A 94 -3.94 1.72 -4.79
N VAL A 95 -4.11 1.48 -3.48
CA VAL A 95 -4.70 0.24 -2.95
C VAL A 95 -6.17 0.15 -3.38
N ALA A 96 -6.98 1.18 -3.12
CA ALA A 96 -8.41 1.17 -3.41
C ALA A 96 -8.71 0.96 -4.89
N GLU A 97 -7.95 1.60 -5.78
CA GLU A 97 -8.05 1.40 -7.24
C GLU A 97 -7.69 -0.03 -7.62
N THR A 98 -6.59 -0.57 -7.08
CA THR A 98 -6.14 -1.94 -7.38
C THR A 98 -7.16 -2.99 -6.92
N LEU A 99 -7.81 -2.75 -5.78
CA LEU A 99 -8.84 -3.62 -5.23
C LEU A 99 -10.22 -3.41 -5.86
N GLY A 100 -10.38 -2.40 -6.73
CA GLY A 100 -11.67 -2.09 -7.36
C GLY A 100 -12.70 -1.48 -6.41
N VAL A 101 -12.26 -0.86 -5.31
CA VAL A 101 -13.12 -0.30 -4.25
C VAL A 101 -13.03 1.22 -4.11
N LEU A 102 -12.38 1.91 -5.05
CA LEU A 102 -12.21 3.37 -5.03
C LEU A 102 -13.55 4.10 -4.86
N ASN A 103 -14.60 3.63 -5.54
CA ASN A 103 -15.96 4.20 -5.49
C ASN A 103 -16.92 3.31 -4.68
N HIS A 104 -16.42 2.56 -3.69
CA HIS A 104 -17.28 1.74 -2.85
C HIS A 104 -18.12 2.66 -1.94
N PRO A 105 -19.46 2.53 -1.91
CA PRO A 105 -20.33 3.53 -1.26
C PRO A 105 -20.03 3.75 0.23
N ASP A 106 -19.64 2.70 0.95
CA ASP A 106 -19.28 2.82 2.37
C ASP A 106 -17.84 3.31 2.64
N TRP A 107 -16.99 3.40 1.62
CA TRP A 107 -15.54 3.64 1.77
C TRP A 107 -15.02 4.85 1.00
N GLU A 108 -15.70 5.29 -0.06
CA GLU A 108 -15.27 6.40 -0.92
C GLU A 108 -14.91 7.66 -0.11
N GLU A 109 -15.79 8.07 0.81
CA GLU A 109 -15.56 9.23 1.68
C GLU A 109 -14.36 9.06 2.63
N LEU A 110 -14.10 7.83 3.11
CA LEU A 110 -12.94 7.54 3.96
C LEU A 110 -11.63 7.51 3.17
N ILE A 111 -11.68 7.00 1.94
CA ILE A 111 -10.54 7.00 1.01
C ILE A 111 -10.18 8.44 0.66
N GLU A 112 -11.17 9.24 0.28
CA GLU A 112 -10.98 10.66 -0.02
C GLU A 112 -10.47 11.43 1.20
N PHE A 113 -11.02 11.15 2.39
CA PHE A 113 -10.52 11.75 3.63
C PHE A 113 -9.05 11.41 3.86
N SER A 114 -8.63 10.16 3.64
CA SER A 114 -7.22 9.75 3.72
C SER A 114 -6.36 10.55 2.74
N ARG A 115 -6.77 10.63 1.47
CA ARG A 115 -6.06 11.38 0.42
C ARG A 115 -5.89 12.86 0.72
N LEU A 116 -6.91 13.50 1.31
CA LEU A 116 -6.85 14.92 1.68
C LEU A 116 -5.93 15.20 2.88
N HIS A 117 -5.67 14.20 3.71
CA HIS A 117 -4.79 14.29 4.89
C HIS A 117 -3.40 13.72 4.64
N ASP A 118 -3.20 13.02 3.52
CA ASP A 118 -1.89 12.68 2.99
C ASP A 118 -1.27 13.96 2.41
N THR A 119 -0.34 14.56 3.14
CA THR A 119 0.44 15.67 2.61
C THR A 119 1.37 15.13 1.55
N THR A 120 1.49 15.76 0.39
CA THR A 120 2.58 15.46 -0.56
C THR A 120 3.90 15.47 0.22
N GLY A 121 4.49 14.29 0.43
CA GLY A 121 5.65 14.08 1.30
C GLY A 121 6.79 15.07 1.13
#